data_AF-A0A951G9C9-F1
#
_entry.id   AF-A0A951G9C9-F1
#
_cell.length_a   1.000
_cell.length_b   1.000
_cell.length_c   1.000
_cell.angle_alpha   90.00
_cell.angle_beta   90.00
_cell.angle_gamma   90.00
#
_symmetry.space_group_name_H-M   'P 1'
#
loop_
_entity.id
_entity.type
_entity.pdbx_description
1 polymer ?
#
loop_
_entity_poly.entity_id
_entity_poly.type
_entity_poly.pdbx_seq_one_letter_code
_entity_poly.pdbx_strand_id
1 'polypeptide(L)'
;MLALTKWDAVPDRTAARRAVAERLETSLAQLRGIPVVTLSALTGTGVDRLWPAVWGAYAAWNRRVTTGELNRWFEGALERHPPPLVDRRRLKLRYITQAKARPPTFVVFGTRAERVPDDYARYLVNGLREAFDLPGVPIRLQVRGTKNPYADP
;
A
#
# COMPACT_ATOMS: atom_id res chain seq x y z
N MET A 1 12.05 -0.94 3.03
CA MET A 1 13.15 -1.89 2.74
C MET A 1 13.66 -2.45 4.06
N LEU A 2 14.05 -3.72 4.09
CA LEU A 2 14.72 -4.36 5.23
C LEU A 2 16.16 -4.71 4.81
N ALA A 3 17.15 -4.34 5.63
CA ALA A 3 18.55 -4.73 5.41
C ALA A 3 18.99 -5.70 6.52
N LEU A 4 19.42 -6.90 6.13
CA LEU A 4 19.95 -7.93 7.02
C LEU A 4 21.48 -7.85 6.99
N THR A 5 22.08 -7.39 8.08
CA THR A 5 23.54 -7.29 8.22
C THR A 5 24.15 -8.58 8.82
N LYS A 6 25.48 -8.68 8.83
CA LYS A 6 26.26 -9.85 9.29
C LYS A 6 26.01 -11.14 8.50
N TRP A 7 25.67 -11.00 7.21
CA TRP A 7 25.36 -12.15 6.36
C TRP A 7 26.56 -13.08 6.09
N ASP A 8 27.77 -12.60 6.36
CA ASP A 8 29.02 -13.37 6.36
C ASP A 8 29.05 -14.44 7.45
N ALA A 9 28.48 -14.17 8.63
CA ALA A 9 28.48 -15.08 9.78
C ALA A 9 27.38 -16.17 9.71
N VAL A 10 26.55 -16.17 8.65
CA VAL A 10 25.43 -17.11 8.48
C VAL A 10 25.93 -18.41 7.85
N PRO A 11 25.88 -19.56 8.56
CA PRO A 11 26.39 -20.84 8.06
C PRO A 11 25.57 -21.39 6.90
N ASP A 12 24.23 -21.43 7.06
CA ASP A 12 23.28 -21.81 6.00
C ASP A 12 22.44 -20.59 5.59
N ARG A 13 22.91 -19.93 4.52
CA ARG A 13 22.27 -18.74 3.96
C ARG A 13 20.90 -19.05 3.33
N THR A 14 20.68 -20.28 2.87
CA THR A 14 19.43 -20.69 2.23
C THR A 14 18.35 -20.89 3.27
N ALA A 15 18.66 -21.64 4.33
CA ALA A 15 17.75 -21.81 5.47
C ALA A 15 17.45 -20.47 6.16
N ALA A 16 18.46 -19.63 6.37
CA ALA A 16 18.28 -18.31 6.97
C ALA A 16 17.37 -17.40 6.13
N ARG A 17 17.50 -17.40 4.79
CA ARG A 17 16.59 -16.65 3.91
C ARG A 17 15.15 -17.11 4.02
N ARG A 18 14.92 -18.43 4.04
CA ARG A 18 13.58 -19.00 4.19
C ARG A 18 12.97 -18.63 5.54
N ALA A 19 13.73 -18.78 6.62
CA ALA A 19 13.28 -18.43 7.96
C ALA A 19 12.91 -16.95 8.08
N VAL A 20 13.69 -16.04 7.47
CA VAL A 20 13.36 -14.60 7.46
C VAL A 20 12.11 -14.32 6.63
N ALA A 21 11.96 -14.92 5.45
CA ALA A 21 10.77 -14.75 4.63
C ALA A 21 9.51 -15.20 5.38
N GLU A 22 9.55 -16.39 5.99
CA GLU A 22 8.45 -16.93 6.79
C GLU A 22 8.13 -16.05 8.00
N ARG A 23 9.15 -15.55 8.70
CA ARG A 23 8.98 -14.62 9.84
C ARG A 23 8.33 -13.31 9.39
N LEU A 24 8.72 -12.78 8.23
CA LEU A 24 8.14 -11.56 7.67
C LEU A 24 6.66 -11.77 7.30
N GLU A 25 6.32 -12.92 6.71
CA GLU A 25 4.94 -13.23 6.34
C GLU A 25 4.02 -13.44 7.54
N THR A 26 4.52 -14.12 8.58
CA THR A 26 3.76 -14.50 9.78
C THR A 26 3.71 -13.40 10.83
N SER A 27 4.83 -12.72 11.10
CA SER A 27 4.94 -11.75 12.21
C SER A 27 4.76 -10.30 11.75
N LEU A 28 4.94 -10.01 10.46
CA LEU A 28 4.98 -8.65 9.92
C LEU A 28 4.12 -8.55 8.64
N ALA A 29 2.88 -9.05 8.69
CA ALA A 29 1.96 -9.03 7.56
C ALA A 29 1.73 -7.62 6.94
N GLN A 30 1.91 -6.56 7.73
CA GLN A 30 1.84 -5.17 7.27
C GLN A 30 3.02 -4.76 6.36
N LEU A 31 4.13 -5.50 6.42
CA LEU A 31 5.37 -5.27 5.67
C LEU A 31 5.51 -6.20 4.46
N ARG A 32 4.42 -6.86 4.05
CA ARG A 32 4.41 -7.72 2.85
C ARG A 32 4.84 -6.92 1.62
N GLY A 33 5.71 -7.54 0.81
CA GLY A 33 6.26 -6.93 -0.40
C GLY A 33 7.39 -5.91 -0.16
N ILE A 34 7.91 -5.78 1.06
CA ILE A 34 9.11 -4.95 1.29
C ILE A 34 10.36 -5.66 0.75
N PRO A 35 11.22 -4.98 -0.03
CA PRO A 35 12.47 -5.57 -0.48
C PRO A 35 13.39 -5.87 0.70
N VAL A 36 13.92 -7.10 0.72
CA VAL A 36 14.89 -7.60 1.72
C VAL A 36 16.26 -7.69 1.06
N VAL A 37 17.23 -6.97 1.61
CA VAL A 37 18.63 -6.98 1.14
C VAL A 37 19.52 -7.61 2.19
N THR A 38 20.31 -8.61 1.81
CA THR A 38 21.31 -9.25 2.68
C THR A 38 22.69 -8.66 2.41
N LEU A 39 23.39 -8.19 3.44
CA LEU A 39 24.71 -7.58 3.33
C LEU A 39 25.62 -7.94 4.52
N SER A 40 26.92 -7.74 4.34
CA SER A 40 27.90 -7.68 5.43
C SER A 40 28.60 -6.34 5.43
N ALA A 41 28.45 -5.59 6.51
CA ALA A 41 29.17 -4.34 6.70
C ALA A 41 30.67 -4.58 6.96
N LEU A 42 31.04 -5.76 7.47
CA LEU A 42 32.43 -6.11 7.80
C LEU A 42 33.23 -6.44 6.54
N THR A 43 32.66 -7.24 5.64
CA THR A 43 33.34 -7.67 4.40
C THR A 43 33.00 -6.80 3.20
N GLY A 44 32.03 -5.88 3.33
CA GLY A 44 31.50 -5.07 2.23
C GLY A 44 30.60 -5.84 1.25
N THR A 45 30.39 -7.14 1.44
CA THR A 45 29.62 -7.99 0.53
C THR A 45 28.14 -7.57 0.52
N GLY A 46 27.57 -7.35 -0.67
CA GLY A 46 26.13 -7.06 -0.85
C GLY A 46 25.74 -5.61 -0.57
N VAL A 47 26.70 -4.74 -0.23
CA VAL A 47 26.49 -3.28 -0.07
C VAL A 47 26.13 -2.62 -1.41
N ASP A 48 26.70 -3.13 -2.51
CA ASP A 48 26.38 -2.73 -3.88
C ASP A 48 24.89 -2.87 -4.22
N ARG A 49 24.21 -3.85 -3.60
CA ARG A 49 22.77 -4.12 -3.81
C ARG A 49 21.87 -3.22 -2.98
N LEU A 50 22.41 -2.55 -1.97
CA LEU A 50 21.65 -1.68 -1.09
C LEU A 50 21.14 -0.45 -1.86
N TRP A 51 22.01 0.20 -2.63
CA TRP A 51 21.66 1.46 -3.30
C TRP A 51 20.55 1.30 -4.34
N PRO A 52 20.58 0.30 -5.24
CA PRO A 52 19.47 0.01 -6.15
C PRO A 52 18.16 -0.27 -5.41
N ALA A 53 18.19 -1.00 -4.30
CA ALA A 53 17.00 -1.31 -3.52
C ALA A 53 16.40 -0.06 -2.83
N VAL A 54 17.25 0.85 -2.33
CA VAL A 54 16.81 2.14 -1.79
C VAL A 54 16.16 2.98 -2.89
N TRP A 55 16.78 3.05 -4.07
CA TRP A 55 16.23 3.82 -5.19
C TRP A 55 14.91 3.24 -5.70
N GLY A 56 14.78 1.92 -5.76
CA GLY A 56 13.52 1.25 -6.10
C GLY A 56 12.42 1.59 -5.09
N ALA A 57 12.70 1.49 -3.79
CA ALA A 57 11.76 1.85 -2.74
C ALA A 57 11.38 3.34 -2.78
N TYR A 58 12.35 4.22 -3.06
CA TYR A 58 12.12 5.65 -3.21
C TYR A 58 11.24 5.95 -4.44
N ALA A 59 11.50 5.31 -5.58
CA ALA A 59 10.68 5.46 -6.78
C ALA A 59 9.23 5.03 -6.54
N ALA A 60 9.03 3.87 -5.91
CA ALA A 60 7.69 3.37 -5.54
C ALA A 60 6.98 4.32 -4.57
N TRP A 61 7.68 4.82 -3.54
CA TRP A 61 7.13 5.82 -2.62
C TRP A 61 6.69 7.08 -3.37
N ASN A 62 7.45 7.52 -4.38
CA ASN A 62 7.19 8.76 -5.11
C ASN A 62 6.22 8.63 -6.28
N ARG A 63 5.70 7.44 -6.52
CA ARG A 63 4.89 7.17 -7.70
C ARG A 63 3.64 8.03 -7.69
N ARG A 64 3.42 8.75 -8.80
CA ARG A 64 2.23 9.56 -9.02
C ARG A 64 1.35 8.93 -10.08
N VAL A 65 0.11 8.65 -9.71
CA VAL A 65 -0.92 8.11 -10.59
C VAL A 65 -1.82 9.27 -11.02
N THR A 66 -2.10 9.34 -12.31
CA THR A 66 -2.98 10.40 -12.83
C THR A 66 -4.41 10.17 -12.37
N THR A 67 -5.17 11.25 -12.15
CA THR A 67 -6.58 11.15 -11.72
C THR A 67 -7.41 10.32 -12.71
N GLY A 68 -7.17 10.45 -14.02
CA GLY A 68 -7.92 9.70 -15.03
C GLY A 68 -7.68 8.19 -14.95
N GLU A 69 -6.41 7.78 -14.85
CA GLU A 69 -6.05 6.37 -14.70
C GLU A 69 -6.60 5.78 -13.39
N LEU A 70 -6.46 6.54 -12.30
CA LEU A 70 -6.94 6.13 -10.99
C LEU A 70 -8.46 5.93 -10.96
N ASN A 71 -9.23 6.80 -11.62
CA ASN A 71 -10.69 6.67 -11.67
C ASN A 71 -11.15 5.52 -12.55
N ARG A 72 -10.50 5.27 -13.70
CA ARG A 72 -10.79 4.08 -14.52
C ARG A 72 -10.58 2.78 -13.75
N TRP A 73 -9.47 2.68 -13.01
CA TRP A 73 -9.23 1.54 -12.14
C TRP A 73 -10.30 1.44 -11.04
N PHE A 74 -10.66 2.57 -10.44
CA PHE A 74 -11.60 2.64 -9.33
C PHE A 74 -13.00 2.20 -9.73
N GLU A 75 -13.50 2.63 -10.88
CA GLU A 75 -14.78 2.17 -11.45
C GLU A 75 -14.80 0.64 -11.57
N GLY A 76 -13.77 0.05 -12.18
CA GLY A 76 -13.66 -1.41 -12.27
C GLY A 76 -13.54 -2.11 -10.91
N ALA A 77 -12.93 -1.48 -9.91
CA ALA A 77 -12.89 -2.01 -8.55
C ALA A 77 -14.28 -2.01 -7.89
N LEU A 78 -15.05 -0.92 -8.05
CA LEU A 78 -16.42 -0.83 -7.53
C LEU A 78 -17.37 -1.81 -8.23
N GLU A 79 -17.17 -2.08 -9.51
CA GLU A 79 -17.96 -3.07 -10.26
C GLU A 79 -17.68 -4.50 -9.78
N ARG A 80 -16.40 -4.87 -9.64
CA ARG A 80 -15.99 -6.20 -9.16
C ARG A 80 -16.44 -6.46 -7.73
N HIS A 81 -16.32 -5.47 -6.86
CA HIS A 81 -16.75 -5.57 -5.48
C HIS A 81 -17.55 -4.33 -5.09
N PRO A 82 -18.89 -4.36 -5.24
CA PRO A 82 -19.74 -3.24 -4.86
C PRO A 82 -19.56 -2.84 -3.39
N PRO A 83 -19.65 -1.53 -3.06
CA PRO A 83 -19.65 -1.09 -1.67
C PRO A 83 -20.83 -1.69 -0.88
N PRO A 84 -20.60 -2.10 0.38
CA PRO A 84 -21.66 -2.66 1.21
C PRO A 84 -22.72 -1.60 1.56
N LEU A 85 -23.91 -2.07 1.93
CA LEU A 85 -24.93 -1.23 2.57
C LEU A 85 -24.53 -0.96 4.01
N VAL A 86 -24.59 0.31 4.43
CA VAL A 86 -24.34 0.70 5.83
C VAL A 86 -25.58 1.41 6.36
N ASP A 87 -26.09 0.96 7.51
CA ASP A 87 -27.33 1.44 8.11
C ASP A 87 -28.53 1.38 7.14
N ARG A 88 -28.67 0.27 6.39
CA ARG A 88 -29.69 0.06 5.34
C ARG A 88 -29.68 1.10 4.20
N ARG A 89 -28.62 1.92 4.09
CA ARG A 89 -28.47 2.91 3.03
C ARG A 89 -27.22 2.62 2.21
N ARG A 90 -27.29 2.90 0.91
CA ARG A 90 -26.18 2.67 -0.02
C ARG A 90 -25.14 3.79 0.09
N LEU A 91 -23.88 3.40 0.21
CA LEU A 91 -22.73 4.29 0.04
C LEU A 91 -22.54 4.56 -1.45
N LYS A 92 -22.35 5.82 -1.85
CA LYS A 92 -22.06 6.16 -3.25
C LYS A 92 -20.68 6.78 -3.36
N LEU A 93 -19.68 5.94 -3.60
CA LEU A 93 -18.33 6.38 -3.93
C LEU A 93 -18.30 6.84 -5.38
N ARG A 94 -17.78 8.04 -5.65
CA ARG A 94 -17.92 8.73 -6.95
C ARG A 94 -16.62 8.81 -7.72
N TYR A 95 -15.55 9.24 -7.04
CA TYR A 95 -14.24 9.40 -7.66
C TYR A 95 -13.15 9.33 -6.61
N ILE A 96 -11.93 9.11 -7.07
CA ILE A 96 -10.74 9.02 -6.24
C ILE A 96 -9.62 9.89 -6.83
N THR A 97 -8.78 10.48 -5.98
CA THR A 97 -7.60 11.25 -6.39
C THR A 97 -6.40 10.91 -5.52
N GLN A 98 -5.19 11.14 -6.04
CA GLN A 98 -3.96 11.09 -5.23
C GLN A 98 -3.60 12.50 -4.75
N ALA A 99 -3.95 12.80 -3.49
CA ALA A 99 -3.73 14.10 -2.88
C ALA A 99 -2.25 14.36 -2.54
N LYS A 100 -1.51 13.33 -2.14
CA LYS A 100 -0.07 13.44 -1.84
C LYS A 100 0.68 12.24 -2.39
N ALA A 101 1.89 12.48 -2.90
CA ALA A 101 2.78 11.42 -3.33
C ALA A 101 3.53 10.78 -2.14
N ARG A 102 3.83 11.53 -1.07
CA ARG A 102 4.69 11.07 0.04
C ARG A 102 4.03 11.24 1.41
N PRO A 103 3.64 10.14 2.09
CA PRO A 103 3.33 8.83 1.49
C PRO A 103 2.16 8.90 0.50
N PRO A 104 2.03 7.94 -0.44
CA PRO A 104 0.92 7.90 -1.38
C PRO A 104 -0.40 7.96 -0.62
N THR A 105 -1.08 9.09 -0.76
CA THR A 105 -2.31 9.39 -0.04
C THR A 105 -3.41 9.58 -1.07
N PHE A 106 -4.35 8.66 -1.06
CA PHE A 106 -5.51 8.66 -1.92
C PHE A 106 -6.73 9.16 -1.14
N VAL A 107 -7.59 9.91 -1.82
CA VAL A 107 -8.82 10.43 -1.24
C VAL A 107 -9.98 9.97 -2.10
N VAL A 108 -10.88 9.20 -1.52
CA VAL A 108 -12.16 8.80 -2.14
C VAL A 108 -13.22 9.81 -1.73
N PHE A 109 -13.95 10.29 -2.72
CA PHE A 109 -15.07 11.21 -2.53
C PHE A 109 -16.38 10.51 -2.84
N GLY A 110 -17.40 10.75 -2.03
CA GLY A 110 -18.69 10.15 -2.24
C GLY A 110 -19.75 10.61 -1.24
N THR A 111 -20.95 10.07 -1.40
CA THR A 111 -22.04 10.29 -0.45
C THR A 111 -21.93 9.25 0.67
N ARG A 112 -21.95 9.73 1.93
CA ARG A 112 -21.75 8.92 3.14
C ARG A 112 -20.43 8.16 3.17
N ALA A 113 -19.44 8.64 2.42
CA ALA A 113 -18.20 7.90 2.21
C ALA A 113 -17.42 7.73 3.53
N GLU A 114 -17.59 8.62 4.51
CA GLU A 114 -17.09 8.49 5.89
C GLU A 114 -17.58 7.24 6.63
N ARG A 115 -18.63 6.57 6.12
CA ARG A 115 -19.17 5.32 6.66
C ARG A 115 -18.61 4.07 5.96
N VAL A 116 -17.63 4.21 5.07
CA VAL A 116 -16.97 3.07 4.43
C VAL A 116 -16.35 2.16 5.52
N PRO A 117 -16.72 0.88 5.58
CA PRO A 117 -16.13 -0.08 6.51
C PRO A 117 -14.63 -0.31 6.27
N ASP A 118 -13.88 -0.64 7.31
CA ASP A 118 -12.43 -0.82 7.26
C ASP A 118 -12.00 -1.97 6.33
N ASP A 119 -12.77 -3.05 6.26
CA ASP A 119 -12.52 -4.17 5.35
C ASP A 119 -12.63 -3.74 3.88
N TYR A 120 -13.63 -2.93 3.53
CA TYR A 120 -13.76 -2.35 2.20
C TYR A 120 -12.64 -1.34 1.90
N ALA A 121 -12.23 -0.54 2.88
CA ALA A 121 -11.06 0.33 2.75
C ALA A 121 -9.78 -0.48 2.50
N ARG A 122 -9.58 -1.61 3.20
CA ARG A 122 -8.45 -2.53 2.96
C ARG A 122 -8.50 -3.16 1.57
N TYR A 123 -9.68 -3.54 1.09
CA TYR A 123 -9.88 -4.01 -0.28
C TYR A 123 -9.38 -2.99 -1.30
N LEU A 124 -9.81 -1.73 -1.17
CA LEU A 124 -9.36 -0.66 -2.07
C LEU A 124 -7.85 -0.40 -1.96
N VAL A 125 -7.29 -0.40 -0.74
CA VAL A 125 -5.84 -0.22 -0.53
C VAL A 125 -5.03 -1.35 -1.17
N ASN A 126 -5.48 -2.60 -1.05
CA ASN A 126 -4.79 -3.74 -1.65
C ASN A 126 -4.88 -3.69 -3.17
N GLY A 127 -6.04 -3.36 -3.72
CA GLY A 127 -6.19 -3.19 -5.17
C GLY A 127 -5.36 -2.02 -5.72
N LEU A 128 -5.22 -0.91 -4.97
CA LEU A 128 -4.31 0.18 -5.33
C LEU A 128 -2.85 -0.29 -5.35
N ARG A 129 -2.46 -1.11 -4.37
CA ARG A 129 -1.11 -1.65 -4.25
C ARG A 129 -0.73 -2.50 -5.46
N GLU A 130 -1.65 -3.38 -5.86
CA GLU A 130 -1.46 -4.30 -6.99
C GLU A 130 -1.50 -3.57 -8.33
N ALA A 131 -2.50 -2.71 -8.54
CA ALA A 131 -2.71 -2.06 -9.84
C ALA A 131 -1.64 -1.02 -10.20
N PHE A 132 -1.05 -0.36 -9.20
CA PHE A 132 -0.09 0.73 -9.42
C PHE A 132 1.33 0.41 -9.00
N ASP A 133 1.63 -0.87 -8.76
CA ASP A 133 2.96 -1.36 -8.37
C ASP A 133 3.55 -0.55 -7.21
N LEU A 134 2.86 -0.59 -6.07
CA LEU A 134 3.27 0.12 -4.83
C LEU A 134 3.71 -0.87 -3.71
N PRO A 135 4.59 -1.85 -4.00
CA PRO A 135 4.94 -2.89 -3.04
C PRO A 135 5.68 -2.29 -1.84
N GLY A 136 5.31 -2.73 -0.63
CA GLY A 136 5.99 -2.33 0.59
C GLY A 136 5.92 -0.83 0.94
N VAL A 137 5.08 -0.05 0.24
CA VAL A 137 4.85 1.38 0.52
C VAL A 137 3.60 1.54 1.40
N PRO A 138 3.65 2.37 2.46
CA PRO A 138 2.47 2.67 3.25
C PRO A 138 1.49 3.52 2.43
N ILE A 139 0.39 2.93 2.01
CA ILE A 139 -0.70 3.61 1.29
C ILE A 139 -1.69 4.16 2.33
N ARG A 140 -2.02 5.45 2.22
CA ARG A 140 -3.07 6.08 3.03
C ARG A 140 -4.31 6.25 2.17
N LEU A 141 -5.43 5.70 2.62
CA LEU A 141 -6.74 5.95 2.02
C LEU A 141 -7.54 6.84 2.97
N GLN A 142 -7.92 8.02 2.50
CA GLN A 142 -8.86 8.90 3.18
C GLN A 142 -10.19 8.84 2.45
N VAL A 143 -11.26 9.01 3.20
CA VAL A 143 -12.60 9.05 2.62
C VAL A 143 -13.29 10.33 3.04
N ARG A 144 -13.90 11.01 2.08
CA ARG A 144 -14.57 12.31 2.30
C ARG A 144 -16.01 12.25 1.80
N GLY A 145 -16.93 12.40 2.75
CA GLY A 145 -18.34 12.62 2.48
C GLY A 145 -18.60 13.96 1.82
N THR A 146 -19.56 14.01 0.90
CA THR A 146 -20.19 15.28 0.50
C THR A 146 -20.91 15.86 1.73
N LYS A 147 -20.60 17.11 2.11
CA LYS A 147 -21.40 17.83 3.12
C LYS A 147 -22.83 17.89 2.64
N ASN A 148 -23.77 17.42 3.45
CA ASN A 148 -25.19 17.60 3.16
C ASN A 148 -25.54 19.07 3.49
N PRO A 149 -25.91 19.91 2.50
CA PRO A 149 -26.21 21.32 2.72
C PRO A 149 -27.46 21.56 3.60
N TYR A 150 -28.21 20.51 3.93
CA TYR A 150 -29.39 20.55 4.81
C TYR A 150 -29.14 19.91 6.19
N ALA A 151 -27.88 19.71 6.58
CA ALA A 151 -27.52 18.95 7.79
C ALA A 151 -27.27 19.79 9.06
N ASP A 152 -27.48 21.11 9.02
CA ASP A 152 -27.54 21.93 10.24
C ASP A 152 -28.90 22.66 10.35
N PRO A 153 -29.40 22.87 11.59
CA PRO A 153 -30.79 23.21 11.92
C PRO A 153 -31.24 24.63 11.56
#